data_AF-A0A2G5TZI4-F1
#
_entry.id   AF-A0A2G5TZI4-F1
#
_cell.length_a   1.000
_cell.length_b   1.000
_cell.length_c   1.000
_cell.angle_alpha   90.00
_cell.angle_beta   90.00
_cell.angle_gamma   90.00
#
_symmetry.space_group_name_H-M   'P 1'
#
loop_
_entity.id
_entity.type
_entity.pdbx_description
1 polymer ?
#
loop_
_entity_poly.entity_id
_entity_poly.type
_entity_poly.pdbx_seq_one_letter_code
_entity_poly.pdbx_strand_id
1 'polypeptide(L)'
;MASDLVNLTDKAAKLSIEPLFNTNWSDMPDDIKLECIGKMEFKERLSLRSTAKAERSLVDSQKIKFNYGHFWADYKCLAFGLYHNNKKYFATKCSEDISDVIEMFRYIKKIGVFEKLIISVNSPLLADNKQFMTDDELFTAKNIEFNVFNRDQVVAVLRKMKNGVESIKINSTLSNELGQILEIPLVQNVPYWHIRDYHHTDSVHKVAQMWIDKNSKIGFTFQFSVHGENGSSEKFFEQFADRIMSTSEKRVRIRTNNPDRHILLERGLDDVFTIYQYFRIMVISAEMKESEYDDNCKEWICKIDPVLHFMYYSDYNHGR
;
A
#
# COMPACT_ATOMS: atom_id res chain seq x y z
N MET A 1 -2.61 25.64 -69.42
CA MET A 1 -1.32 24.92 -69.45
C MET A 1 -0.23 25.56 -68.60
N ALA A 2 -0.22 26.88 -68.33
CA ALA A 2 0.74 27.49 -67.39
C ALA A 2 0.34 27.40 -65.91
N SER A 3 -0.96 27.25 -65.59
CA SER A 3 -1.48 27.16 -64.22
C SER A 3 -1.20 25.82 -63.54
N ASP A 4 -1.05 24.75 -64.32
CA ASP A 4 -0.90 23.40 -63.79
C ASP A 4 0.54 23.10 -63.38
N LEU A 5 1.51 23.78 -64.01
CA LEU A 5 2.93 23.71 -63.64
C LEU A 5 3.22 24.44 -62.32
N VAL A 6 2.59 25.59 -62.08
CA VAL A 6 2.76 26.34 -60.81
C VAL A 6 2.21 25.53 -59.63
N ASN A 7 1.06 24.85 -59.81
CA ASN A 7 0.47 23.99 -58.78
C ASN A 7 1.28 22.70 -58.50
N LEU A 8 2.02 22.17 -59.47
CA LEU A 8 2.94 21.05 -59.29
C LEU A 8 4.22 21.47 -58.55
N THR A 9 4.73 22.66 -58.84
CA THR A 9 5.94 23.21 -58.21
C THR A 9 5.68 23.61 -56.75
N ASP A 10 4.50 24.19 -56.47
CA ASP A 10 4.06 24.50 -55.10
C ASP A 10 3.70 23.25 -54.27
N LYS A 11 3.22 22.17 -54.91
CA LYS A 11 3.02 20.87 -54.25
C LYS A 11 4.34 20.16 -53.96
N ALA A 12 5.34 20.30 -54.83
CA ALA A 12 6.68 19.74 -54.61
C ALA A 12 7.45 20.50 -53.50
N ALA A 13 7.24 21.82 -53.38
CA ALA A 13 7.82 22.62 -52.29
C ALA A 13 7.10 22.44 -50.93
N LYS A 14 5.85 21.96 -50.94
CA LYS A 14 5.06 21.61 -49.74
C LYS A 14 5.18 20.14 -49.31
N LEU A 15 5.84 19.29 -50.10
CA LEU A 15 6.30 18.00 -49.61
C LEU A 15 7.46 18.31 -48.66
N SER A 16 7.17 18.14 -47.37
CA SER A 16 8.03 18.47 -46.25
C SER A 16 9.48 18.15 -46.56
N ILE A 17 10.37 19.10 -46.27
CA ILE A 17 11.80 18.81 -46.11
C ILE A 17 11.90 18.03 -44.80
N GLU A 18 11.40 16.80 -44.81
CA GLU A 18 11.68 15.83 -43.78
C GLU A 18 13.17 15.52 -43.88
N PRO A 19 13.95 15.78 -42.82
CA PRO A 19 15.36 15.46 -42.84
C PRO A 19 15.54 13.97 -43.17
N LEU A 20 16.26 13.69 -44.26
CA LEU A 20 16.67 12.34 -44.62
C LEU A 20 17.75 11.90 -43.64
N PHE A 21 17.34 11.15 -42.62
CA PHE A 21 18.28 10.50 -41.72
C PHE A 21 18.82 9.23 -42.38
N ASN A 22 20.15 9.05 -42.36
CA ASN A 22 20.80 7.80 -42.83
C ASN A 22 20.59 6.62 -41.87
N THR A 23 19.97 6.86 -40.71
CA THR A 23 19.78 5.90 -39.63
C THR A 23 18.37 6.07 -39.05
N ASN A 24 17.75 4.95 -38.67
CA ASN A 24 16.43 4.90 -38.05
C ASN A 24 16.53 4.70 -36.53
N TRP A 25 15.41 4.86 -35.82
CA TRP A 25 15.30 4.51 -34.39
C TRP A 25 15.81 3.09 -34.10
N SER A 26 15.50 2.14 -34.98
CA SER A 26 15.92 0.74 -34.83
C SER A 26 17.43 0.54 -34.84
N ASP A 27 18.18 1.44 -35.48
CA ASP A 27 19.65 1.39 -35.57
C ASP A 27 20.32 2.00 -34.32
N MET A 28 19.55 2.62 -33.42
CA MET A 28 20.05 3.20 -32.19
C MET A 28 20.41 2.11 -31.18
N PRO A 29 21.58 2.20 -30.50
CA PRO A 29 21.96 1.29 -29.43
C PRO A 29 20.94 1.25 -28.28
N ASP A 30 20.77 0.06 -27.68
CA ASP A 30 19.78 -0.18 -26.62
C ASP A 30 20.01 0.70 -25.38
N ASP A 31 21.25 0.99 -25.02
CA ASP A 31 21.59 1.85 -23.88
C ASP A 31 21.08 3.29 -24.07
N ILE A 32 21.22 3.86 -25.27
CA ILE A 32 20.69 5.19 -25.59
C ILE A 32 19.16 5.17 -25.62
N LYS A 33 18.55 4.12 -26.19
CA LYS A 33 17.08 3.95 -26.17
C LYS A 33 16.55 3.87 -24.74
N LEU A 34 17.24 3.15 -23.86
CA LEU A 34 16.88 3.04 -22.44
C LEU A 34 16.96 4.40 -21.74
N GLU A 35 17.95 5.24 -22.07
CA GLU A 35 18.02 6.61 -21.54
C GLU A 35 16.80 7.44 -21.99
N CYS A 36 16.42 7.34 -23.27
CA CYS A 36 15.21 7.99 -23.79
C CYS A 36 13.94 7.48 -23.11
N ILE A 37 13.77 6.15 -23.01
CA ILE A 37 12.63 5.51 -22.33
C ILE A 37 12.56 5.96 -20.86
N GLY A 38 13.70 6.09 -20.19
CA GLY A 38 13.80 6.58 -18.82
C GLY A 38 13.16 7.95 -18.62
N LYS A 39 13.18 8.82 -19.66
CA LYS A 39 12.60 10.16 -19.66
C LYS A 39 11.12 10.20 -20.10
N MET A 40 10.60 9.11 -20.66
CA MET A 40 9.21 9.02 -21.13
C MET A 40 8.21 8.86 -19.99
N GLU A 41 7.06 9.49 -20.14
CA GLU A 41 5.87 9.36 -19.31
C GLU A 41 5.17 8.01 -19.52
N PHE A 42 4.30 7.63 -18.59
CA PHE A 42 3.64 6.31 -18.63
C PHE A 42 2.90 6.02 -19.95
N LYS A 43 2.14 6.99 -20.48
CA LYS A 43 1.41 6.84 -21.75
C LYS A 43 2.33 6.75 -22.95
N GLU A 44 3.44 7.50 -22.97
CA GLU A 44 4.42 7.46 -24.05
C GLU A 44 5.10 6.09 -24.11
N ARG A 45 5.45 5.54 -22.94
CA ARG A 45 5.96 4.18 -22.82
C ARG A 45 4.97 3.14 -23.32
N LEU A 46 3.67 3.28 -23.02
CA LEU A 46 2.63 2.37 -23.54
C LEU A 46 2.52 2.42 -25.07
N SER A 47 2.61 3.62 -25.65
CA SER A 47 2.64 3.79 -27.11
C SER A 47 3.88 3.12 -27.72
N LEU A 48 5.07 3.39 -27.18
CA LEU A 48 6.32 2.79 -27.66
C LEU A 48 6.32 1.26 -27.52
N ARG A 49 5.79 0.74 -26.42
CA ARG A 49 5.63 -0.71 -26.18
C ARG A 49 4.79 -1.42 -27.24
N SER A 50 3.97 -0.67 -27.98
CA SER A 50 3.06 -1.19 -29.01
C SER A 50 3.66 -1.15 -30.42
N THR A 51 4.84 -0.56 -30.61
CA THR A 51 5.43 -0.38 -31.96
C THR A 51 6.20 -1.60 -32.45
N ALA A 52 7.01 -2.24 -31.60
CA ALA A 52 7.81 -3.41 -31.96
C ALA A 52 8.16 -4.29 -30.75
N LYS A 53 8.50 -5.56 -30.99
CA LYS A 53 8.87 -6.53 -29.93
C LYS A 53 10.15 -6.14 -29.18
N ALA A 54 11.14 -5.58 -29.88
CA ALA A 54 12.38 -5.11 -29.27
C ALA A 54 12.10 -3.93 -28.32
N GLU A 55 11.36 -2.93 -28.79
CA GLU A 55 10.97 -1.76 -28.00
C GLU A 55 10.11 -2.13 -26.78
N ARG A 56 9.17 -3.07 -26.95
CA ARG A 56 8.42 -3.65 -25.84
C ARG A 56 9.33 -4.23 -24.76
N SER A 57 10.37 -4.95 -25.16
CA SER A 57 11.30 -5.59 -24.23
C SER A 57 12.13 -4.56 -23.47
N LEU A 58 12.58 -3.50 -24.14
CA LEU A 58 13.30 -2.38 -23.51
C LEU A 58 12.41 -1.62 -22.54
N VAL A 59 11.18 -1.29 -22.94
CA VAL A 59 10.20 -0.61 -22.07
C VAL A 59 9.89 -1.46 -20.83
N ASP A 60 9.64 -2.76 -21.00
CA ASP A 60 9.33 -3.69 -19.91
C ASP A 60 10.50 -3.88 -18.92
N SER A 61 11.74 -3.58 -19.34
CA SER A 61 12.92 -3.64 -18.48
C SER A 61 13.02 -2.46 -17.50
N GLN A 62 12.37 -1.34 -17.82
CA GLN A 62 12.49 -0.08 -17.09
C GLN A 62 11.39 0.04 -16.02
N LYS A 63 11.78 0.36 -14.79
CA LYS A 63 10.84 0.63 -13.71
C LYS A 63 10.26 2.05 -13.81
N ILE A 64 9.07 2.23 -13.23
CA ILE A 64 8.41 3.54 -13.08
C ILE A 64 8.10 3.75 -11.62
N LYS A 65 8.52 4.89 -11.08
CA LYS A 65 8.19 5.31 -9.72
C LYS A 65 6.83 6.01 -9.71
N PHE A 66 5.87 5.48 -8.98
CA PHE A 66 4.57 6.11 -8.77
C PHE A 66 4.49 6.67 -7.35
N ASN A 67 4.05 7.92 -7.20
CA ASN A 67 3.74 8.49 -5.89
C ASN A 67 2.56 7.75 -5.25
N TYR A 68 1.63 7.29 -6.08
CA TYR A 68 0.41 6.64 -5.62
C TYR A 68 -0.12 5.68 -6.68
N GLY A 69 -0.55 4.50 -6.25
CA GLY A 69 -1.32 3.55 -7.04
C GLY A 69 -2.58 3.16 -6.29
N HIS A 70 -3.70 3.03 -6.99
CA HIS A 70 -4.94 2.52 -6.44
C HIS A 70 -5.52 1.49 -7.39
N PHE A 71 -5.59 0.25 -6.96
CA PHE A 71 -6.30 -0.82 -7.64
C PHE A 71 -7.68 -0.97 -7.02
N TRP A 72 -8.72 -0.87 -7.83
CA TRP A 72 -10.10 -1.08 -7.39
C TRP A 72 -10.76 -2.14 -8.27
N ALA A 73 -11.48 -3.05 -7.61
CA ALA A 73 -12.36 -4.00 -8.27
C ALA A 73 -13.66 -4.18 -7.49
N ASP A 74 -14.76 -4.26 -8.23
CA ASP A 74 -16.09 -4.62 -7.70
C ASP A 74 -16.71 -5.71 -8.58
N TYR A 75 -17.97 -6.05 -8.32
CA TYR A 75 -18.71 -7.12 -9.02
C TYR A 75 -18.85 -6.91 -10.54
N LYS A 76 -18.57 -5.72 -11.08
CA LYS A 76 -18.78 -5.39 -12.49
C LYS A 76 -17.59 -4.73 -13.15
N CYS A 77 -16.66 -4.17 -12.38
CA CYS A 77 -15.59 -3.33 -12.89
C CYS A 77 -14.23 -3.69 -12.28
N LEU A 78 -13.19 -3.61 -13.11
CA LEU A 78 -11.79 -3.61 -12.70
C LEU A 78 -11.14 -2.32 -13.20
N ALA A 79 -10.32 -1.72 -12.35
CA ALA A 79 -9.73 -0.44 -12.66
C ALA A 79 -8.53 -0.11 -11.79
N PHE A 80 -7.80 0.91 -12.24
CA PHE A 80 -6.71 1.47 -11.49
C PHE A 80 -6.53 2.96 -11.73
N GLY A 81 -6.02 3.63 -10.71
CA GLY A 81 -5.49 4.98 -10.77
C GLY A 81 -4.00 4.97 -10.43
N LEU A 82 -3.18 5.61 -11.25
CA LEU A 82 -1.75 5.81 -11.01
C LEU A 82 -1.46 7.30 -10.97
N TYR A 83 -0.54 7.69 -10.09
CA TYR A 83 -0.08 9.07 -9.96
C TYR A 83 1.44 9.11 -10.07
N HIS A 84 1.93 9.87 -11.04
CA HIS A 84 3.35 10.08 -11.31
C HIS A 84 3.57 11.56 -11.65
N ASN A 85 4.46 12.26 -10.93
CA ASN A 85 4.80 13.66 -11.20
C ASN A 85 3.57 14.58 -11.37
N ASN A 86 2.60 14.47 -10.46
CA ASN A 86 1.32 15.19 -10.48
C ASN A 86 0.38 14.87 -11.66
N LYS A 87 0.73 13.89 -12.50
CA LYS A 87 -0.13 13.38 -13.57
C LYS A 87 -0.91 12.16 -13.08
N LYS A 88 -2.23 12.19 -13.30
CA LYS A 88 -3.12 11.07 -13.02
C LYS A 88 -3.31 10.24 -14.29
N TYR A 89 -3.07 8.95 -14.18
CA TYR A 89 -3.45 7.95 -15.16
C TYR A 89 -4.57 7.11 -14.58
N PHE A 90 -5.60 6.86 -15.37
CA PHE A 90 -6.76 6.12 -14.92
C PHE A 90 -7.23 5.23 -16.05
N ALA A 91 -7.53 3.98 -15.71
CA ALA A 91 -8.17 3.05 -16.62
C ALA A 91 -9.22 2.25 -15.86
N THR A 92 -10.35 2.03 -16.53
CA THR A 92 -11.47 1.27 -16.01
C THR A 92 -12.07 0.46 -17.13
N LYS A 93 -12.47 -0.77 -16.82
CA LYS A 93 -13.31 -1.59 -17.68
C LYS A 93 -14.43 -2.16 -16.84
N CYS A 94 -15.65 -2.02 -17.37
CA CYS A 94 -16.86 -2.59 -16.81
C CYS A 94 -17.52 -3.44 -17.88
N SER A 95 -17.14 -4.73 -17.96
CA SER A 95 -17.68 -5.70 -18.91
C SER A 95 -17.37 -7.12 -18.46
N GLU A 96 -18.00 -8.11 -19.09
CA GLU A 96 -17.69 -9.53 -18.87
C GLU A 96 -16.25 -9.87 -19.28
N ASP A 97 -15.76 -9.26 -20.37
CA ASP A 97 -14.36 -9.38 -20.79
C ASP A 97 -13.48 -8.30 -20.15
N ILE A 98 -12.65 -8.71 -19.20
CA ILE A 98 -11.70 -7.87 -18.46
C ILE A 98 -10.23 -8.17 -18.82
N SER A 99 -9.98 -8.94 -19.90
CA SER A 99 -8.65 -9.41 -20.29
C SER A 99 -7.64 -8.27 -20.48
N ASP A 100 -8.01 -7.22 -21.23
CA ASP A 100 -7.16 -6.04 -21.46
C ASP A 100 -6.69 -5.37 -20.15
N VAL A 101 -7.59 -5.27 -19.17
CA VAL A 101 -7.26 -4.63 -17.89
C VAL A 101 -6.39 -5.54 -17.03
N ILE A 102 -6.59 -6.86 -17.11
CA ILE A 102 -5.70 -7.83 -16.46
C ILE A 102 -4.29 -7.76 -17.06
N GLU A 103 -4.15 -7.70 -18.39
CA GLU A 103 -2.84 -7.56 -19.02
C GLU A 103 -2.15 -6.25 -18.62
N MET A 104 -2.90 -5.16 -18.62
CA MET A 104 -2.40 -3.85 -18.18
C MET A 104 -2.00 -3.87 -16.71
N PHE A 105 -2.78 -4.56 -15.86
CA PHE A 105 -2.46 -4.76 -14.45
C PHE A 105 -1.15 -5.52 -14.26
N ARG A 106 -0.95 -6.66 -14.97
CA ARG A 106 0.30 -7.42 -14.92
C ARG A 106 1.48 -6.55 -15.33
N TYR A 107 1.33 -5.78 -16.40
CA TYR A 107 2.36 -4.85 -16.83
C TYR A 107 2.68 -3.80 -15.75
N ILE A 108 1.67 -3.19 -15.12
CA ILE A 108 1.85 -2.22 -14.04
C ILE A 108 2.52 -2.86 -12.82
N LYS A 109 2.11 -4.07 -12.44
CA LYS A 109 2.72 -4.85 -11.36
C LYS A 109 4.21 -5.11 -11.64
N LYS A 110 4.54 -5.50 -12.88
CA LYS A 110 5.91 -5.74 -13.32
C LYS A 110 6.81 -4.53 -13.17
N ILE A 111 6.38 -3.36 -13.67
CA ILE A 111 7.26 -2.19 -13.78
C ILE A 111 7.11 -1.19 -12.62
N GLY A 112 6.00 -1.24 -11.90
CA GLY A 112 5.62 -0.24 -10.92
C GLY A 112 6.42 -0.36 -9.62
N VAL A 113 6.91 0.79 -9.15
CA VAL A 113 7.49 0.97 -7.82
C VAL A 113 6.68 2.06 -7.12
N PHE A 114 5.95 1.71 -6.09
CA PHE A 114 4.95 2.57 -5.47
C PHE A 114 5.44 3.15 -4.14
N GLU A 115 5.31 4.47 -3.97
CA GLU A 115 5.45 5.09 -2.64
C GLU A 115 4.26 4.69 -1.75
N LYS A 116 3.03 4.85 -2.28
CA LYS A 116 1.79 4.35 -1.66
C LYS A 116 0.99 3.51 -2.64
N LEU A 117 0.55 2.34 -2.19
CA LEU A 117 -0.31 1.43 -2.94
C LEU A 117 -1.60 1.14 -2.16
N ILE A 118 -2.74 1.51 -2.72
CA ILE A 118 -4.05 1.17 -2.19
C ILE A 118 -4.66 0.06 -3.03
N ILE A 119 -5.23 -0.93 -2.36
CA ILE A 119 -5.94 -2.02 -3.00
C ILE A 119 -7.34 -2.10 -2.38
N SER A 120 -8.36 -2.06 -3.23
CA SER A 120 -9.76 -2.08 -2.83
C SER A 120 -10.54 -3.09 -3.65
N VAL A 121 -10.74 -4.29 -3.11
CA VAL A 121 -11.33 -5.40 -3.87
C VAL A 121 -12.54 -5.93 -3.12
N ASN A 122 -13.70 -5.66 -3.69
CA ASN A 122 -14.99 -6.16 -3.22
C ASN A 122 -15.65 -6.97 -4.33
N SER A 123 -14.97 -8.01 -4.81
CA SER A 123 -15.44 -8.80 -5.94
C SER A 123 -14.99 -10.26 -5.90
N PRO A 124 -15.91 -11.22 -6.07
CA PRO A 124 -15.58 -12.60 -6.41
C PRO A 124 -14.82 -12.71 -7.72
N LEU A 125 -14.95 -11.75 -8.64
CA LEU A 125 -14.26 -11.78 -9.94
C LEU A 125 -12.73 -11.84 -9.79
N LEU A 126 -12.15 -11.25 -8.73
CA LEU A 126 -10.73 -11.39 -8.43
C LEU A 126 -10.42 -12.59 -7.51
N ALA A 127 -11.39 -13.04 -6.70
CA ALA A 127 -11.25 -14.24 -5.88
C ALA A 127 -11.21 -15.53 -6.74
N ASP A 128 -12.04 -15.59 -7.78
CA ASP A 128 -12.13 -16.70 -8.73
C ASP A 128 -11.06 -16.59 -9.84
N ASN A 129 -10.58 -15.37 -10.13
CA ASN A 129 -9.43 -15.18 -11.01
C ASN A 129 -8.13 -15.51 -10.28
N LYS A 130 -7.82 -16.81 -10.24
CA LYS A 130 -6.46 -17.33 -9.98
C LYS A 130 -5.39 -16.50 -10.71
N GLN A 131 -5.72 -15.99 -11.90
CA GLN A 131 -4.87 -15.12 -12.74
C GLN A 131 -4.27 -13.89 -12.04
N PHE A 132 -4.89 -13.33 -11.01
CA PHE A 132 -4.35 -12.17 -10.28
C PHE A 132 -3.17 -12.54 -9.38
N MET A 133 -3.13 -13.79 -8.91
CA MET A 133 -2.15 -14.30 -7.95
C MET A 133 -1.24 -15.40 -8.52
N THR A 134 -1.48 -15.88 -9.75
CA THR A 134 -0.75 -17.01 -10.34
C THR A 134 0.65 -16.67 -10.86
N ASP A 135 0.93 -15.42 -11.21
CA ASP A 135 2.28 -15.07 -11.65
C ASP A 135 3.26 -14.93 -10.46
N ASP A 136 4.53 -15.24 -10.69
CA ASP A 136 5.59 -15.14 -9.68
C ASP A 136 6.07 -13.70 -9.44
N GLU A 137 5.49 -12.73 -10.16
CA GLU A 137 5.86 -11.34 -9.99
C GLU A 137 5.38 -10.80 -8.62
N LEU A 138 6.19 -9.93 -8.05
CA LEU A 138 5.94 -9.32 -6.74
C LEU A 138 5.74 -7.81 -6.90
N PHE A 139 4.76 -7.27 -6.18
CA PHE A 139 4.56 -5.83 -6.06
C PHE A 139 5.73 -5.20 -5.32
N THR A 140 6.10 -3.99 -5.75
CA THR A 140 7.09 -3.17 -5.04
C THR A 140 6.40 -1.93 -4.51
N ALA A 141 6.15 -1.86 -3.21
CA ALA A 141 5.58 -0.68 -2.56
C ALA A 141 6.19 -0.45 -1.17
N LYS A 142 6.30 0.81 -0.75
CA LYS A 142 6.67 1.13 0.63
C LYS A 142 5.48 1.12 1.58
N ASN A 143 4.37 1.74 1.18
CA ASN A 143 3.18 1.85 2.02
C ASN A 143 2.01 1.14 1.33
N ILE A 144 1.37 0.20 2.01
CA ILE A 144 0.25 -0.58 1.46
C ILE A 144 -1.00 -0.31 2.27
N GLU A 145 -2.13 -0.12 1.61
CA GLU A 145 -3.42 0.08 2.24
C GLU A 145 -4.48 -0.82 1.61
N PHE A 146 -5.23 -1.53 2.45
CA PHE A 146 -6.34 -2.40 2.08
C PHE A 146 -7.65 -1.76 2.52
N ASN A 147 -8.52 -1.41 1.57
CA ASN A 147 -9.83 -0.84 1.84
C ASN A 147 -10.90 -1.80 1.32
N VAL A 148 -11.82 -2.27 2.19
CA VAL A 148 -12.94 -3.16 1.83
C VAL A 148 -12.47 -4.43 1.11
N PHE A 149 -12.16 -5.49 1.87
CA PHE A 149 -11.55 -6.72 1.33
C PHE A 149 -12.30 -7.98 1.73
N ASN A 150 -12.34 -8.96 0.82
CA ASN A 150 -12.52 -10.35 1.23
C ASN A 150 -11.24 -10.81 1.97
N ARG A 151 -11.43 -11.43 3.13
CA ARG A 151 -10.39 -11.68 4.13
C ARG A 151 -9.20 -12.48 3.59
N ASP A 152 -9.46 -13.46 2.73
CA ASP A 152 -8.43 -14.32 2.11
C ASP A 152 -7.48 -13.57 1.16
N GLN A 153 -7.95 -12.45 0.60
CA GLN A 153 -7.17 -11.71 -0.40
C GLN A 153 -6.07 -10.85 0.23
N VAL A 154 -6.23 -10.40 1.49
CA VAL A 154 -5.19 -9.62 2.18
C VAL A 154 -3.92 -10.46 2.34
N VAL A 155 -4.08 -11.70 2.82
CA VAL A 155 -2.97 -12.66 2.98
C VAL A 155 -2.29 -12.93 1.64
N ALA A 156 -3.08 -13.16 0.58
CA ALA A 156 -2.56 -13.45 -0.75
C ALA A 156 -1.76 -12.26 -1.34
N VAL A 157 -2.25 -11.02 -1.20
CA VAL A 157 -1.50 -9.83 -1.63
C VAL A 157 -0.22 -9.66 -0.82
N LEU A 158 -0.29 -9.77 0.51
CA LEU A 158 0.88 -9.61 1.38
C LEU A 158 2.00 -10.60 1.04
N ARG A 159 1.65 -11.84 0.66
CA ARG A 159 2.61 -12.85 0.16
C ARG A 159 3.21 -12.50 -1.20
N LYS A 160 2.58 -11.60 -1.96
CA LYS A 160 3.05 -11.12 -3.28
C LYS A 160 3.74 -9.75 -3.20
N MET A 161 4.13 -9.30 -2.00
CA MET A 161 4.92 -8.09 -1.83
C MET A 161 6.43 -8.40 -1.80
N LYS A 162 7.24 -7.53 -2.40
CA LYS A 162 8.69 -7.51 -2.18
C LYS A 162 9.03 -6.98 -0.79
N ASN A 163 10.21 -7.34 -0.31
CA ASN A 163 10.82 -6.69 0.86
C ASN A 163 10.96 -5.18 0.64
N GLY A 164 10.98 -4.42 1.74
CA GLY A 164 11.05 -2.96 1.71
C GLY A 164 9.72 -2.26 1.97
N VAL A 165 8.69 -3.00 2.40
CA VAL A 165 7.46 -2.42 2.94
C VAL A 165 7.76 -1.75 4.28
N GLU A 166 7.39 -0.49 4.39
CA GLU A 166 7.55 0.37 5.56
C GLU A 166 6.25 0.46 6.36
N SER A 167 5.10 0.38 5.69
CA SER A 167 3.80 0.33 6.37
C SER A 167 2.74 -0.56 5.72
N ILE A 168 1.89 -1.17 6.57
CA ILE A 168 0.69 -1.90 6.17
C ILE A 168 -0.55 -1.32 6.86
N LYS A 169 -1.57 -0.97 6.09
CA LYS A 169 -2.83 -0.45 6.60
C LYS A 169 -3.99 -1.34 6.21
N ILE A 170 -4.72 -1.90 7.18
CA ILE A 170 -5.88 -2.75 6.91
C ILE A 170 -7.14 -2.05 7.45
N ASN A 171 -7.86 -1.35 6.57
CA ASN A 171 -9.07 -0.59 6.88
C ASN A 171 -10.33 -1.42 6.67
N SER A 172 -10.28 -2.69 7.06
CA SER A 172 -11.33 -3.67 6.85
C SER A 172 -11.40 -4.60 8.04
N THR A 173 -12.60 -5.05 8.33
CA THR A 173 -12.86 -6.04 9.36
C THR A 173 -12.09 -7.33 9.09
N LEU A 174 -11.21 -7.70 10.01
CA LEU A 174 -10.54 -9.00 10.04
C LEU A 174 -11.17 -9.89 11.11
N SER A 175 -11.16 -11.19 10.86
CA SER A 175 -11.57 -12.22 11.82
C SER A 175 -10.40 -13.13 12.16
N ASN A 176 -10.41 -14.35 11.65
CA ASN A 176 -9.49 -15.42 12.02
C ASN A 176 -8.16 -15.36 11.24
N GLU A 177 -8.01 -14.46 10.28
CA GLU A 177 -6.89 -14.41 9.34
C GLU A 177 -5.62 -13.84 9.95
N LEU A 178 -5.73 -13.19 11.13
CA LEU A 178 -4.60 -12.56 11.78
C LEU A 178 -3.43 -13.55 11.96
N GLY A 179 -3.68 -14.79 12.36
CA GLY A 179 -2.63 -15.80 12.49
C GLY A 179 -1.85 -16.02 11.20
N GLN A 180 -2.55 -16.18 10.08
CA GLN A 180 -1.93 -16.34 8.76
C GLN A 180 -1.15 -15.10 8.31
N ILE A 181 -1.64 -13.91 8.65
CA ILE A 181 -0.96 -12.64 8.37
C ILE A 181 0.35 -12.56 9.16
N LEU A 182 0.34 -12.95 10.44
CA LEU A 182 1.52 -12.92 11.32
C LEU A 182 2.60 -13.94 10.93
N GLU A 183 2.22 -15.01 10.22
CA GLU A 183 3.17 -15.99 9.68
C GLU A 183 3.95 -15.45 8.47
N ILE A 184 3.48 -14.38 7.82
CA ILE A 184 4.14 -13.81 6.64
C ILE A 184 5.44 -13.13 7.06
N PRO A 185 6.62 -13.55 6.53
CA PRO A 185 7.91 -12.98 6.93
C PRO A 185 8.01 -11.47 6.72
N LEU A 186 7.35 -10.95 5.70
CA LEU A 186 7.27 -9.52 5.44
C LEU A 186 6.59 -8.79 6.60
N VAL A 187 5.43 -9.26 7.06
CA VAL A 187 4.67 -8.63 8.16
C VAL A 187 5.48 -8.63 9.46
N GLN A 188 6.22 -9.70 9.74
CA GLN A 188 7.07 -9.80 10.93
C GLN A 188 8.16 -8.73 10.99
N ASN A 189 8.54 -8.14 9.84
CA ASN A 189 9.62 -7.16 9.72
C ASN A 189 9.14 -5.74 9.38
N VAL A 190 7.84 -5.52 9.23
CA VAL A 190 7.29 -4.21 8.91
C VAL A 190 7.29 -3.33 10.18
N PRO A 191 7.90 -2.12 10.13
CA PRO A 191 7.98 -1.25 11.30
C PRO A 191 6.63 -0.74 11.79
N TYR A 192 5.69 -0.50 10.88
CA TYR A 192 4.39 0.08 11.23
C TYR A 192 3.25 -0.63 10.53
N TRP A 193 2.24 -1.04 11.28
CA TRP A 193 0.99 -1.48 10.66
C TRP A 193 -0.22 -1.29 11.56
N HIS A 194 -1.40 -1.27 10.95
CA HIS A 194 -2.63 -1.19 11.73
C HIS A 194 -3.78 -2.04 11.17
N ILE A 195 -4.77 -2.29 12.02
CA ILE A 195 -6.04 -2.93 11.66
C ILE A 195 -7.19 -2.10 12.24
N ARG A 196 -8.05 -1.57 11.37
CA ARG A 196 -9.28 -0.92 11.79
C ARG A 196 -10.40 -1.95 11.91
N ASP A 197 -11.20 -1.87 12.97
CA ASP A 197 -12.39 -2.69 13.22
C ASP A 197 -12.08 -4.19 13.33
N TYR A 198 -11.16 -4.54 14.22
CA TYR A 198 -10.85 -5.93 14.54
C TYR A 198 -11.91 -6.52 15.49
N HIS A 199 -12.52 -7.65 15.13
CA HIS A 199 -13.63 -8.22 15.90
C HIS A 199 -13.23 -9.11 17.08
N HIS A 200 -11.97 -9.58 17.13
CA HIS A 200 -11.53 -10.47 18.20
C HIS A 200 -10.70 -9.73 19.26
N THR A 201 -10.65 -10.31 20.45
CA THR A 201 -9.86 -9.77 21.57
C THR A 201 -8.43 -10.33 21.62
N ASP A 202 -8.00 -11.02 20.56
CA ASP A 202 -6.72 -11.74 20.52
C ASP A 202 -5.60 -11.02 19.75
N SER A 203 -5.87 -9.86 19.16
CA SER A 203 -4.89 -9.14 18.33
C SER A 203 -3.64 -8.78 19.10
N VAL A 204 -3.81 -8.18 20.28
CA VAL A 204 -2.71 -7.68 21.10
C VAL A 204 -1.75 -8.78 21.45
N HIS A 205 -2.26 -9.89 21.99
CA HIS A 205 -1.38 -10.92 22.50
C HIS A 205 -0.69 -11.70 21.38
N LYS A 206 -1.37 -11.93 20.26
CA LYS A 206 -0.77 -12.58 19.09
C LYS A 206 0.37 -11.73 18.52
N VAL A 207 0.16 -10.41 18.39
CA VAL A 207 1.20 -9.50 17.89
C VAL A 207 2.36 -9.39 18.89
N ALA A 208 2.07 -9.24 20.18
CA ALA A 208 3.09 -9.17 21.22
C ALA A 208 3.93 -10.44 21.27
N GLN A 209 3.29 -11.62 21.24
CA GLN A 209 3.98 -12.90 21.23
C GLN A 209 4.89 -13.03 20.00
N MET A 210 4.38 -12.71 18.82
CA MET A 210 5.15 -12.73 17.57
C MET A 210 6.39 -11.83 17.65
N TRP A 211 6.29 -10.64 18.24
CA TRP A 211 7.45 -9.76 18.44
C TRP A 211 8.44 -10.23 19.50
N ILE A 212 7.96 -10.88 20.56
CA ILE A 212 8.81 -11.54 21.56
C ILE A 212 9.60 -12.67 20.90
N ASP A 213 8.94 -13.51 20.12
CA ASP A 213 9.53 -14.69 19.46
C ASP A 213 10.54 -14.28 18.38
N LYS A 214 10.24 -13.21 17.64
CA LYS A 214 11.11 -12.71 16.56
C LYS A 214 12.17 -11.72 17.01
N ASN A 215 12.19 -11.35 18.30
CA ASN A 215 13.06 -10.29 18.82
C ASN A 215 12.96 -9.03 17.94
N SER A 216 11.74 -8.53 17.77
CA SER A 216 11.45 -7.38 16.90
C SER A 216 12.17 -6.11 17.37
N LYS A 217 12.49 -5.22 16.43
CA LYS A 217 13.32 -4.04 16.68
C LYS A 217 12.54 -2.96 17.45
N ILE A 218 13.26 -2.16 18.21
CA ILE A 218 12.71 -0.95 18.85
C ILE A 218 12.13 -0.03 17.77
N GLY A 219 10.99 0.59 18.08
CA GLY A 219 10.24 1.47 17.18
C GLY A 219 9.14 0.76 16.39
N PHE A 220 9.08 -0.58 16.44
CA PHE A 220 7.99 -1.32 15.82
C PHE A 220 6.67 -0.97 16.49
N THR A 221 5.65 -0.66 15.69
CA THR A 221 4.37 -0.16 16.15
C THR A 221 3.23 -0.89 15.44
N PHE A 222 2.27 -1.35 16.24
CA PHE A 222 1.03 -1.94 15.77
C PHE A 222 -0.13 -1.23 16.44
N GLN A 223 -1.10 -0.83 15.64
CA GLN A 223 -2.25 -0.08 16.09
C GLN A 223 -3.53 -0.79 15.66
N PHE A 224 -4.57 -0.71 16.46
CA PHE A 224 -5.84 -1.30 16.07
C PHE A 224 -7.02 -0.66 16.78
N SER A 225 -8.20 -0.79 16.18
CA SER A 225 -9.48 -0.48 16.83
C SER A 225 -10.33 -1.74 16.96
N VAL A 226 -11.11 -1.83 18.04
CA VAL A 226 -12.03 -2.94 18.34
C VAL A 226 -13.40 -2.37 18.61
N HIS A 227 -14.44 -3.05 18.12
CA HIS A 227 -15.83 -2.70 18.38
C HIS A 227 -16.30 -3.25 19.74
N GLY A 228 -16.96 -2.41 20.57
CA GLY A 228 -17.66 -2.85 21.78
C GLY A 228 -16.90 -2.70 23.12
N GLU A 229 -17.55 -3.14 24.20
CA GLU A 229 -17.18 -2.87 25.60
C GLU A 229 -16.10 -3.82 26.16
N ASN A 230 -15.98 -5.05 25.63
CA ASN A 230 -15.07 -6.06 26.18
C ASN A 230 -13.67 -5.95 25.56
N GLY A 231 -12.77 -5.28 26.27
CA GLY A 231 -11.44 -4.91 25.81
C GLY A 231 -10.51 -6.11 25.57
N SER A 232 -9.73 -6.03 24.48
CA SER A 232 -8.60 -6.93 24.20
C SER A 232 -7.52 -6.96 25.29
N SER A 233 -7.57 -6.01 26.23
CA SER A 233 -6.61 -5.85 27.32
C SER A 233 -6.65 -6.98 28.35
N GLU A 234 -7.82 -7.51 28.71
CA GLU A 234 -7.93 -8.55 29.75
C GLU A 234 -7.15 -9.82 29.37
N LYS A 235 -7.35 -10.33 28.15
CA LYS A 235 -6.59 -11.48 27.64
C LYS A 235 -5.10 -11.21 27.55
N PHE A 236 -4.71 -9.97 27.28
CA PHE A 236 -3.30 -9.58 27.28
C PHE A 236 -2.70 -9.67 28.70
N PHE A 237 -3.43 -9.21 29.72
CA PHE A 237 -3.01 -9.33 31.11
C PHE A 237 -2.88 -10.80 31.54
N GLU A 238 -3.88 -11.63 31.22
CA GLU A 238 -3.86 -13.05 31.56
C GLU A 238 -2.66 -13.77 30.95
N GLN A 239 -2.38 -13.52 29.67
CA GLN A 239 -1.33 -14.23 28.94
C GLN A 239 0.09 -13.80 29.31
N PHE A 240 0.29 -12.55 29.73
CA PHE A 240 1.61 -12.01 30.04
C PHE A 240 1.80 -11.61 31.50
N ALA A 241 0.98 -12.16 32.41
CA ALA A 241 1.02 -11.83 33.83
C ALA A 241 2.43 -11.96 34.44
N ASP A 242 3.21 -12.97 34.02
CA ASP A 242 4.58 -13.23 34.46
C ASP A 242 5.63 -12.27 33.87
N ARG A 243 5.23 -11.43 32.91
CA ARG A 243 6.09 -10.48 32.20
C ARG A 243 5.75 -9.02 32.48
N ILE A 244 4.65 -8.73 33.19
CA ILE A 244 4.26 -7.36 33.52
C ILE A 244 5.33 -6.71 34.40
N MET A 245 5.71 -5.49 34.03
CA MET A 245 6.65 -4.64 34.77
C MET A 245 5.96 -3.45 35.42
N SER A 246 5.07 -2.80 34.68
CA SER A 246 4.22 -1.72 35.19
C SER A 246 2.86 -1.75 34.53
N THR A 247 1.85 -1.28 35.26
CA THR A 247 0.47 -1.18 34.80
C THR A 247 -0.15 0.10 35.32
N SER A 248 -0.98 0.72 34.49
CA SER A 248 -1.88 1.82 34.81
C SER A 248 -3.17 1.64 34.03
N GLU A 249 -4.14 2.52 34.25
CA GLU A 249 -5.39 2.51 33.49
C GLU A 249 -5.17 2.65 31.97
N LYS A 250 -4.17 3.45 31.58
CA LYS A 250 -3.87 3.74 30.17
C LYS A 250 -2.86 2.79 29.56
N ARG A 251 -1.95 2.21 30.35
CA ARG A 251 -0.72 1.57 29.83
C ARG A 251 -0.34 0.29 30.56
N VAL A 252 0.23 -0.64 29.81
CA VAL A 252 0.82 -1.88 30.34
C VAL A 252 2.18 -2.08 29.71
N ARG A 253 3.21 -2.24 30.53
CA ARG A 253 4.58 -2.52 30.09
C ARG A 253 4.94 -3.96 30.45
N ILE A 254 5.42 -4.72 29.46
CA ILE A 254 5.91 -6.09 29.65
C ILE A 254 7.36 -6.24 29.21
N ARG A 255 8.10 -7.14 29.87
CA ARG A 255 9.45 -7.54 29.46
C ARG A 255 9.41 -8.54 28.29
N THR A 256 10.39 -8.47 27.40
CA THR A 256 10.58 -9.49 26.35
C THR A 256 11.65 -10.51 26.76
N ASN A 257 11.99 -11.44 25.87
CA ASN A 257 13.14 -12.33 26.08
C ASN A 257 14.48 -11.60 25.89
N ASN A 258 14.47 -10.41 25.27
CA ASN A 258 15.62 -9.55 25.14
C ASN A 258 15.57 -8.47 26.25
N PRO A 259 16.58 -8.41 27.14
CA PRO A 259 16.56 -7.49 28.28
C PRO A 259 16.56 -6.02 27.87
N ASP A 260 17.04 -5.68 26.67
CA ASP A 260 17.11 -4.29 26.19
C ASP A 260 15.78 -3.81 25.58
N ARG A 261 14.77 -4.69 25.49
CA ARG A 261 13.52 -4.44 24.77
C ARG A 261 12.32 -4.79 25.62
N HIS A 262 11.42 -3.83 25.75
CA HIS A 262 10.11 -4.03 26.36
C HIS A 262 9.02 -3.83 25.31
N ILE A 263 7.82 -4.31 25.62
CA ILE A 263 6.61 -4.01 24.85
C ILE A 263 5.71 -3.13 25.71
N LEU A 264 5.25 -2.02 25.13
CA LEU A 264 4.32 -1.09 25.74
C LEU A 264 2.98 -1.17 25.01
N LEU A 265 1.94 -1.61 25.72
CA LEU A 265 0.55 -1.49 25.31
C LEU A 265 -0.01 -0.17 25.86
N GLU A 266 -0.70 0.57 25.02
CA GLU A 266 -1.38 1.81 25.34
C GLU A 266 -2.82 1.78 24.85
N ARG A 267 -3.75 2.15 25.72
CA ARG A 267 -5.15 2.38 25.41
C ARG A 267 -5.36 3.85 25.05
N GLY A 268 -6.02 4.08 23.92
CA GLY A 268 -6.53 5.39 23.52
C GLY A 268 -7.76 5.71 24.34
N LEU A 269 -7.57 6.44 25.44
CA LEU A 269 -8.65 7.02 26.23
C LEU A 269 -8.99 8.37 25.61
N ASP A 270 -10.03 8.40 24.77
CA ASP A 270 -10.61 9.65 24.27
C ASP A 270 -12.11 9.68 24.60
N ASP A 271 -12.53 10.72 25.32
CA ASP A 271 -13.91 10.93 25.78
C ASP A 271 -14.89 11.18 24.63
N VAL A 272 -14.40 11.38 23.39
CA VAL A 272 -15.24 11.72 22.23
C VAL A 272 -15.95 10.49 21.63
N PHE A 273 -15.46 9.26 21.81
CA PHE A 273 -16.03 8.08 21.14
C PHE A 273 -16.25 6.87 22.06
N THR A 274 -17.51 6.45 22.18
CA THR A 274 -17.92 5.33 23.05
C THR A 274 -18.06 3.98 22.32
N ILE A 275 -17.97 3.95 20.98
CA ILE A 275 -18.29 2.74 20.18
C ILE A 275 -17.04 1.89 19.88
N TYR A 276 -15.89 2.53 19.69
CA TYR A 276 -14.62 1.86 19.37
C TYR A 276 -13.59 2.13 20.45
N GLN A 277 -12.86 1.08 20.82
CA GLN A 277 -11.67 1.20 21.64
C GLN A 277 -10.44 1.17 20.76
N TYR A 278 -9.52 2.11 21.00
CA TYR A 278 -8.29 2.23 20.25
C TYR A 278 -7.12 1.76 21.10
N PHE A 279 -6.18 1.08 20.47
CA PHE A 279 -4.99 0.57 21.13
C PHE A 279 -3.77 0.73 20.23
N ARG A 280 -2.62 0.91 20.88
CA ARG A 280 -1.31 0.93 20.27
C ARG A 280 -0.39 0.04 21.07
N ILE A 281 0.34 -0.86 20.42
CA ILE A 281 1.41 -1.64 21.01
C ILE A 281 2.72 -1.32 20.32
N MET A 282 3.78 -1.13 21.10
CA MET A 282 5.08 -0.69 20.60
C MET A 282 6.21 -1.51 21.22
N VAL A 283 7.25 -1.77 20.43
CA VAL A 283 8.53 -2.25 20.96
C VAL A 283 9.36 -1.04 21.36
N ILE A 284 9.67 -0.91 22.64
CA ILE A 284 10.42 0.22 23.22
C ILE A 284 11.74 -0.25 23.82
N SER A 285 12.67 0.70 24.03
CA SER A 285 13.85 0.44 24.84
C SER A 285 13.47 0.08 26.27
N ALA A 286 14.21 -0.84 26.89
CA ALA A 286 14.08 -1.13 28.32
C ALA A 286 14.43 0.08 29.20
N GLU A 287 15.29 0.97 28.72
CA GLU A 287 15.74 2.17 29.44
C GLU A 287 14.78 3.35 29.33
N MET A 288 13.81 3.30 28.40
CA MET A 288 12.84 4.37 28.20
C MET A 288 12.00 4.58 29.47
N LYS A 289 11.95 5.84 29.92
CA LYS A 289 11.20 6.27 31.12
C LYS A 289 9.76 6.61 30.74
N GLU A 290 8.86 6.50 31.71
CA GLU A 290 7.44 6.81 31.47
C GLU A 290 7.19 8.27 31.08
N SER A 291 8.04 9.19 31.54
CA SER A 291 8.00 10.60 31.14
C SER A 291 8.34 10.86 29.67
N GLU A 292 8.91 9.87 28.97
CA GLU A 292 9.24 9.95 27.54
C GLU A 292 8.13 9.38 26.65
N TYR A 293 7.07 8.81 27.24
CA TYR A 293 5.98 8.24 26.48
C TYR A 293 5.16 9.33 25.78
N ASP A 294 4.79 9.06 24.53
CA ASP A 294 3.91 9.93 23.74
C ASP A 294 2.47 9.86 24.28
N ASP A 295 2.03 10.93 24.94
CA ASP A 295 0.68 11.06 25.49
C ASP A 295 -0.38 11.51 24.49
N ASN A 296 0.00 11.89 23.27
CA ASN A 296 -0.91 12.43 22.26
C ASN A 296 -1.70 11.33 21.54
N CYS A 297 -2.68 10.75 22.25
CA CYS A 297 -3.50 9.68 21.68
C CYS A 297 -4.33 10.09 20.48
N LYS A 298 -4.77 11.35 20.43
CA LYS A 298 -5.54 11.91 19.31
C LYS A 298 -4.82 11.77 17.98
N GLU A 299 -3.53 12.11 17.93
CA GLU A 299 -2.78 12.08 16.68
C GLU A 299 -2.68 10.67 16.11
N TRP A 300 -2.36 9.68 16.94
CA TRP A 300 -2.22 8.32 16.46
C TRP A 300 -3.56 7.63 16.22
N ILE A 301 -4.62 7.99 16.94
CA ILE A 301 -5.99 7.55 16.66
C ILE A 301 -6.44 8.05 15.29
N CYS A 302 -6.19 9.34 14.96
CA CYS A 302 -6.48 9.90 13.64
C CYS A 302 -5.73 9.21 12.49
N LYS A 303 -4.60 8.55 12.76
CA LYS A 303 -3.89 7.75 11.75
C LYS A 303 -4.61 6.46 11.40
N ILE A 304 -5.37 5.88 12.36
CA ILE A 304 -6.19 4.67 12.21
C ILE A 304 -7.55 5.03 11.62
N ASP A 305 -8.18 6.07 12.15
CA ASP A 305 -9.47 6.54 11.69
C ASP A 305 -9.40 8.04 11.32
N PRO A 306 -9.03 8.35 10.07
CA PRO A 306 -8.93 9.72 9.59
C PRO A 306 -10.25 10.48 9.60
N VAL A 307 -11.40 9.79 9.65
CA VAL A 307 -12.71 10.47 9.73
C VAL A 307 -12.81 11.28 11.03
N LEU A 308 -12.15 10.81 12.10
CA LEU A 308 -12.14 11.49 13.39
C LEU A 308 -11.39 12.82 13.35
N HIS A 309 -10.44 12.99 12.42
CA HIS A 309 -9.75 14.27 12.25
C HIS A 309 -10.76 15.39 11.97
N PHE A 310 -11.76 15.15 11.11
CA PHE A 310 -12.76 16.18 10.83
C PHE A 310 -13.57 16.56 12.07
N MET A 311 -13.81 15.63 12.99
CA MET A 311 -14.59 15.86 14.21
C MET A 311 -13.78 16.64 15.26
N TYR A 312 -12.53 16.27 15.51
CA TYR A 312 -11.68 17.00 16.47
C TYR A 312 -11.41 18.46 16.05
N TYR A 313 -11.36 18.73 14.75
CA TYR A 313 -11.03 20.06 14.22
C TYR A 313 -12.24 20.84 13.70
N SER A 314 -13.44 20.25 13.60
CA SER A 314 -14.68 20.98 13.32
C SER A 314 -15.22 21.70 14.56
N ASP A 315 -15.08 21.10 15.74
CA ASP A 315 -15.55 21.68 17.00
C ASP A 315 -14.78 22.95 17.40
N TYR A 316 -13.55 23.11 16.90
CA TYR A 316 -12.77 24.34 17.09
C TYR A 316 -13.27 25.55 16.29
N ASN A 317 -14.08 25.33 15.24
CA ASN A 317 -14.52 26.41 14.34
C ASN A 317 -15.95 26.91 14.60
N HIS A 318 -16.69 26.32 15.55
CA HIS A 318 -18.03 26.80 15.94
C HIS A 318 -18.06 27.46 17.33
N GLY A 319 -16.89 27.65 17.95
CA GLY A 319 -16.72 28.30 19.26
C GLY A 319 -16.00 29.65 19.21
N ARG A 320 -16.24 30.49 18.20
CA ARG A 320 -15.82 31.90 18.19
C ARG A 320 -16.97 32.84 17.91
#